data_AF-A0A1S8TB51-F1
#
_entry.id   AF-A0A1S8TB51-F1
#
_cell.length_a   1.000
_cell.length_b   1.000
_cell.length_c   1.000
_cell.angle_alpha   90.00
_cell.angle_beta   90.00
_cell.angle_gamma   90.00
#
_symmetry.space_group_name_H-M   'P 1'
#
loop_
_entity.id
_entity.type
_entity.pdbx_description
1 polymer ?
#
loop_
_entity_poly.entity_id
_entity_poly.type
_entity_poly.pdbx_seq_one_letter_code
_entity_poly.pdbx_strand_id
1 'polypeptide(L)' 'MINKYSYKGQDITLDIIMKIEKIIRILCERTGKTFEEATKEFYESKTYKALQNTQSVLWAESSEFIVDELFREWEDKK' A
#
# COMPACT_ATOMS: atom_id res chain seq x y z
N MET A 1 13.08 3.31 11.82
CA MET A 1 12.14 4.21 12.52
C MET A 1 10.78 3.99 11.90
N ILE A 2 9.76 3.63 12.69
CA ILE A 2 8.36 3.69 12.21
C ILE A 2 8.05 5.16 12.02
N ASN A 3 7.84 5.59 10.78
CA ASN A 3 7.40 6.96 10.50
C ASN A 3 6.01 7.14 11.09
N LYS A 4 5.85 8.12 11.99
CA LYS A 4 4.54 8.49 12.51
C LYS A 4 3.73 9.12 11.38
N TYR A 5 2.61 8.51 11.00
CA TYR A 5 1.70 9.05 10.00
C TYR A 5 0.62 9.89 10.69
N SER A 6 0.37 11.09 10.18
CA SER A 6 -0.69 11.95 10.69
C SER A 6 -1.54 12.55 9.59
N TYR A 7 -2.84 12.70 9.86
CA TYR A 7 -3.80 13.36 9.00
C TYR A 7 -4.66 14.30 9.83
N LYS A 8 -4.69 15.59 9.46
CA LYS A 8 -5.42 16.65 10.20
C LYS A 8 -5.14 16.66 11.72
N GLY A 9 -3.89 16.40 12.10
CA GLY A 9 -3.47 16.36 13.51
C GLY A 9 -3.82 15.07 14.26
N GLN A 10 -4.48 14.11 13.61
CA GLN A 10 -4.73 12.77 14.17
C GLN A 10 -3.64 11.79 13.74
N ASP A 11 -3.23 10.92 14.67
CA ASP A 11 -2.31 9.81 14.38
C ASP A 11 -3.08 8.68 13.69
N ILE A 12 -2.65 8.32 12.48
CA ILE A 12 -3.24 7.25 11.66
C ILE A 12 -2.22 6.16 11.35
N THR A 13 -1.15 6.08 12.15
CA THR A 13 -0.05 5.13 11.91
C THR A 13 -0.55 3.69 11.89
N LEU A 14 -1.43 3.34 12.82
CA LEU A 14 -1.99 1.98 12.89
C LEU A 14 -2.89 1.68 11.69
N ASP A 15 -3.70 2.64 11.23
CA ASP A 15 -4.56 2.47 10.05
C ASP A 15 -3.74 2.15 8.80
N ILE A 16 -2.63 2.87 8.59
CA ILE A 16 -1.72 2.63 7.47
C ILE A 16 -1.01 1.27 7.61
N ILE A 17 -0.54 0.89 8.80
CA ILE A 17 0.11 -0.42 9.00
C ILE A 17 -0.88 -1.57 8.73
N MET A 18 -2.11 -1.47 9.24
CA MET A 18 -3.17 -2.46 8.95
C MET A 18 -3.51 -2.48 7.46
N LYS A 19 -3.50 -1.33 6.80
CA LYS A 19 -3.74 -1.24 5.35
C LYS A 19 -2.66 -1.97 4.56
N ILE A 20 -1.39 -1.74 4.90
CA ILE A 20 -0.23 -2.39 4.26
C ILE A 20 -0.30 -3.91 4.43
N GLU A 21 -0.60 -4.41 5.64
CA GLU A 21 -0.77 -5.84 5.89
C GLU A 21 -1.84 -6.45 4.95
N LYS A 22 -3.01 -5.81 4.87
CA LYS A 22 -4.10 -6.28 4.00
C LYS A 22 -3.73 -6.27 2.54
N ILE A 23 -3.06 -5.21 2.07
CA ILE A 23 -2.59 -5.10 0.68
C ILE A 23 -1.63 -6.25 0.36
N ILE A 24 -0.62 -6.48 1.21
CA ILE A 24 0.37 -7.53 0.97
C ILE A 24 -0.28 -8.92 0.95
N ARG A 25 -1.23 -9.20 1.86
CA ARG A 25 -1.98 -10.46 1.85
C ARG A 25 -2.73 -10.66 0.53
N ILE A 26 -3.47 -9.66 0.06
CA ILE A 26 -4.20 -9.72 -1.21
C ILE A 26 -3.23 -9.89 -2.39
N LEU A 27 -2.06 -9.24 -2.36
CA LEU A 27 -1.05 -9.41 -3.40
C LEU A 27 -0.52 -10.85 -3.46
N CYS A 28 -0.18 -11.45 -2.32
CA CYS A 28 0.22 -12.85 -2.26
C CYS A 28 -0.88 -13.78 -2.81
N GLU A 29 -2.14 -13.57 -2.40
CA GLU A 29 -3.29 -14.36 -2.86
C GLU A 29 -3.51 -14.25 -4.38
N ARG A 30 -3.42 -13.05 -4.95
CA ARG A 30 -3.72 -12.81 -6.38
C ARG A 30 -2.57 -13.15 -7.31
N THR A 31 -1.32 -13.04 -6.85
CA THR A 31 -0.12 -13.24 -7.70
C THR A 31 0.56 -14.58 -7.48
N GLY A 32 0.29 -15.27 -6.38
CA GLY A 32 1.01 -16.47 -5.96
C GLY A 32 2.45 -16.20 -5.49
N LYS A 33 2.86 -14.94 -5.37
CA LYS A 33 4.19 -14.55 -4.90
C LYS A 33 4.35 -14.81 -3.40
N THR A 34 5.59 -15.02 -2.98
CA THR A 34 5.93 -15.08 -1.55
C THR A 34 5.72 -13.72 -0.89
N PHE A 35 5.58 -13.72 0.43
CA PHE A 35 5.49 -12.49 1.22
C PHE A 35 6.67 -11.54 0.96
N GLU A 36 7.89 -12.08 0.85
CA GLU A 36 9.10 -11.28 0.63
C GLU A 36 9.08 -10.59 -0.74
N GLU A 37 8.71 -11.32 -1.79
CA GLU A 37 8.59 -10.78 -3.15
C GLU A 37 7.49 -9.72 -3.24
N ALA A 38 6.29 -10.02 -2.73
CA ALA A 38 5.15 -9.09 -2.75
C ALA A 38 5.45 -7.81 -1.96
N THR A 39 6.09 -7.94 -0.80
CA THR A 39 6.46 -6.78 0.03
C THR A 39 7.51 -5.91 -0.66
N LYS A 40 8.52 -6.54 -1.27
CA LYS A 40 9.58 -5.83 -1.99
C LYS A 40 8.99 -5.01 -3.14
N GLU A 41 8.21 -5.64 -4.02
CA GLU A 41 7.61 -4.97 -5.16
C GLU A 41 6.63 -3.86 -4.75
N PHE A 42 5.86 -4.11 -3.68
CA PHE A 42 4.96 -3.09 -3.14
C PHE A 42 5.73 -1.87 -2.62
N TYR A 43 6.80 -2.04 -1.84
CA TYR A 43 7.57 -0.92 -1.29
C TYR A 43 8.32 -0.11 -2.34
N GLU A 44 8.63 -0.70 -3.50
CA GLU A 44 9.24 0.01 -4.63
C GLU A 44 8.23 0.79 -5.49
N SER A 45 6.92 0.56 -5.29
CA SER A 45 5.85 1.14 -6.10
C SER A 45 5.58 2.64 -5.86
N LYS A 46 5.02 3.31 -6.86
CA LYS A 46 4.47 4.66 -6.70
C LYS A 46 3.21 4.62 -5.83
N THR A 47 2.41 3.56 -5.93
CA THR A 47 1.23 3.34 -5.07
C THR A 47 1.58 3.35 -3.59
N TYR A 48 2.67 2.70 -3.17
CA TYR A 48 3.15 2.76 -1.78
C TYR A 48 3.60 4.17 -1.38
N LYS A 49 4.33 4.87 -2.25
CA LYS A 49 4.71 6.27 -1.99
C LYS A 49 3.49 7.18 -1.83
N ALA A 50 2.44 6.96 -2.62
CA ALA A 50 1.17 7.67 -2.50
C ALA A 50 0.44 7.32 -1.19
N LEU A 51 0.48 6.06 -0.76
CA LEU A 51 -0.08 5.60 0.51
C LEU A 51 0.63 6.24 1.71
N GLN A 52 1.95 6.42 1.65
CA GLN A 52 2.73 7.11 2.68
C GLN A 52 2.43 8.61 2.76
N ASN A 53 2.04 9.24 1.64
CA ASN A 53 1.59 10.62 1.63
C ASN A 53 0.15 10.71 2.17
N THR A 54 0.00 11.00 3.47
CA THR A 54 -1.32 11.04 4.13
C THR A 54 -2.30 12.04 3.52
N GLN A 55 -1.82 13.05 2.78
CA GLN A 55 -2.64 14.02 2.07
C GLN A 55 -3.26 13.49 0.76
N SER A 56 -2.76 12.36 0.24
CA SER A 56 -3.39 11.68 -0.92
C SER A 56 -4.74 11.07 -0.56
N VAL A 57 -5.01 10.85 0.73
CA VAL A 57 -6.20 10.18 1.28
C VAL A 57 -6.33 8.71 0.83
N LEU A 58 -5.34 8.17 0.11
CA LEU A 58 -5.33 6.79 -0.39
C LEU A 58 -5.46 5.76 0.74
N TRP A 59 -4.96 6.07 1.93
CA TRP A 59 -5.07 5.21 3.12
C TRP A 59 -6.53 4.98 3.58
N ALA A 60 -7.46 5.85 3.19
CA ALA A 60 -8.89 5.70 3.50
C ALA A 60 -9.63 4.81 2.49
N GLU A 61 -9.05 4.55 1.32
CA GLU A 61 -9.65 3.70 0.28
C GLU A 61 -9.61 2.20 0.64
N SER A 62 -10.39 1.39 -0.05
CA SER A 62 -10.35 -0.08 0.14
C SER A 62 -8.98 -0.67 -0.21
N SER A 63 -8.60 -1.76 0.46
CA SER A 63 -7.33 -2.43 0.17
C SER A 63 -7.31 -2.99 -1.26
N GLU A 64 -8.45 -3.47 -1.73
CA GLU A 64 -8.68 -3.99 -3.07
C GLU A 64 -8.46 -2.91 -4.13
N PHE A 65 -8.99 -1.71 -3.92
CA PHE A 65 -8.77 -0.59 -4.84
C PHE A 65 -7.29 -0.22 -4.96
N ILE A 66 -6.56 -0.19 -3.84
CA ILE A 66 -5.13 0.14 -3.83
C ILE A 66 -4.32 -0.95 -4.54
N VAL A 67 -4.70 -2.23 -4.38
CA VAL A 67 -4.09 -3.34 -5.13
C VAL A 67 -4.35 -3.21 -6.62
N ASP A 68 -5.57 -2.86 -7.03
CA ASP A 68 -5.89 -2.65 -8.44
C ASP A 68 -5.09 -1.48 -9.04
N GLU A 69 -4.86 -0.42 -8.27
CA GLU A 69 -3.98 0.69 -8.68
C GLU A 69 -2.52 0.27 -8.83
N LEU A 70 -2.03 -0.59 -7.92
CA LEU A 70 -0.70 -1.18 -8.06
C LEU A 70 -0.57 -2.04 -9.33
N PHE A 71 -1.59 -2.83 -9.66
CA PHE A 71 -1.60 -3.62 -10.88
C PHE A 71 -1.62 -2.75 -12.13
N ARG A 72 -2.40 -1.66 -12.14
CA ARG A 72 -2.34 -0.64 -13.21
C ARG A 72 -0.93 -0.07 -13.36
N GLU A 73 -0.27 0.30 -12.25
CA GLU A 73 1.12 0.78 -12.29
C GLU A 73 2.08 -0.25 -12.90
N TRP A 74 1.87 -1.55 -12.64
CA TRP A 74 2.71 -2.61 -13.20
C TRP A 74 2.45 -2.88 -14.68
N GLU A 75 1.21 -2.71 -15.14
CA GLU A 75 0.85 -2.81 -16.55
C GLU A 75 1.46 -1.66 -17.36
N ASP A 76 1.39 -0.43 -16.85
CA ASP A 76 1.94 0.76 -17.51
C ASP A 76 3.48 0.76 -17.62
N LYS A 77 4.16 -0.10 -16.85
CA LYS A 77 5.63 -0.27 -16.90
C LYS A 77 6.10 -1.28 -17.96
N LYS A 78 5.19 -2.02 -18.59
CA LYS A 78 5.50 -2.98 -19.65
C LYS A 78 5.54 -2.31 -21.02
#